data_AF-A0A6N8AW94-F1
#
_entry.id   AF-A0A6N8AW94-F1
#
_cell.length_a   1.000
_cell.length_b   1.000
_cell.length_c   1.000
_cell.angle_alpha   90.00
_cell.angle_beta   90.00
_cell.angle_gamma   90.00
#
_symmetry.space_group_name_H-M   'P 1'
#
loop_
_entity.id
_entity.type
_entity.pdbx_description
1 polymer ?
#
loop_
_entity_poly.entity_id
_entity_poly.type
_entity_poly.pdbx_seq_one_letter_code
_entity_poly.pdbx_strand_id
1 'polypeptide(L)'
;MRQSFMVQLPPDESGQVYLILDTVSDHKHVFTACGVGRVEKGDARITQAAQATLNALLAYAENAGLGRIHLVEIATTVAAPVRVRKALEAANDKEVVFFVCRQPDVYDAAIQQLNVNWGSTPALQ
;
A
#
# COMPACT_ATOMS: atom_id res chain seq x y z
N MET A 1 -10.39 10.07 10.75
CA MET A 1 -10.17 10.62 9.39
C MET A 1 -9.08 9.80 8.74
N ARG A 2 -9.27 9.30 7.50
CA ARG A 2 -8.27 8.50 6.77
C ARG A 2 -7.76 9.27 5.57
N GLN A 3 -6.45 9.46 5.46
CA GLN A 3 -5.81 10.14 4.34
C GLN A 3 -4.44 9.51 4.11
N SER A 4 -4.06 9.28 2.86
CA SER A 4 -2.72 8.78 2.51
C SER A 4 -1.90 9.84 1.79
N PHE A 5 -0.60 9.85 2.02
CA PHE A 5 0.36 10.74 1.38
C PHE A 5 1.43 9.91 0.67
N MET A 6 1.79 10.29 -0.55
CA MET A 6 2.84 9.58 -1.27
C MET A 6 4.20 9.81 -0.61
N VAL A 7 4.87 8.73 -0.23
CA VAL A 7 6.25 8.77 0.25
C VAL A 7 7.15 9.06 -0.94
N GLN A 8 7.96 10.12 -0.83
CA GLN A 8 8.92 10.49 -1.86
C GLN A 8 10.14 9.58 -1.76
N LEU A 9 10.21 8.57 -2.62
CA LEU A 9 11.37 7.70 -2.76
C LEU A 9 12.11 8.03 -4.04
N PRO A 10 13.46 7.96 -4.03
CA PRO A 10 14.20 8.03 -5.28
C PRO A 10 13.78 6.87 -6.19
N PRO A 11 13.77 7.07 -7.53
CA PRO A 11 13.61 5.97 -8.46
C PRO A 11 14.68 4.90 -8.24
N ASP A 12 14.36 3.65 -8.57
CA ASP A 12 15.37 2.59 -8.60
C ASP A 12 16.37 2.75 -9.76
N GLU A 13 17.30 1.81 -9.88
CA GLU A 13 18.32 1.79 -10.94
C GLU A 13 17.73 1.74 -12.36
N SER A 14 16.48 1.31 -12.51
CA SER A 14 15.74 1.28 -13.78
C SER A 14 14.86 2.52 -13.98
N GLY A 15 14.88 3.48 -13.06
CA GLY A 15 14.05 4.68 -13.09
C GLY A 15 12.60 4.45 -12.68
N GLN A 16 12.27 3.30 -12.07
CA GLN A 16 10.91 3.01 -11.62
C GLN A 16 10.61 3.68 -10.27
N VAL A 17 9.41 4.22 -10.16
CA VAL A 17 8.89 4.81 -8.92
C VAL A 17 7.79 3.89 -8.37
N TYR A 18 7.91 3.53 -7.10
CA TYR A 18 6.96 2.66 -6.41
C TYR A 18 6.00 3.48 -5.56
N LEU A 19 4.70 3.19 -5.68
CA LEU A 19 3.68 3.84 -4.88
C LEU A 19 3.69 3.28 -3.45
N ILE A 20 4.38 3.99 -2.56
CA ILE A 20 4.33 3.77 -1.11
C ILE A 20 3.63 4.97 -0.48
N LEU A 21 2.74 4.68 0.45
CA LEU A 21 1.82 5.63 1.05
C LEU A 21 2.04 5.68 2.55
N ASP A 22 2.16 6.88 3.10
CA ASP A 22 1.97 7.13 4.54
C ASP A 22 0.48 7.36 4.80
N THR A 23 -0.21 6.35 5.33
CA THR A 23 -1.64 6.39 5.60
C THR A 23 -1.89 6.79 7.06
N VAL A 24 -2.43 7.99 7.24
CA VAL A 24 -2.92 8.46 8.54
C VAL A 24 -4.33 7.91 8.77
N SER A 25 -4.51 7.11 9.81
CA SER A 25 -5.82 6.59 10.25
C SER A 25 -5.85 6.59 11.77
N ASP A 26 -6.91 7.10 12.40
CA ASP A 26 -7.07 7.10 13.87
C ASP A 26 -5.83 7.58 14.65
N HIS A 27 -5.20 8.67 14.18
CA HIS A 27 -3.99 9.29 14.76
C HIS A 27 -2.70 8.46 14.68
N LYS A 28 -2.69 7.34 13.96
CA LYS A 28 -1.49 6.57 13.65
C LYS A 28 -1.10 6.68 12.18
N HIS A 29 0.20 6.57 11.94
CA HIS A 29 0.79 6.45 10.62
C HIS A 29 1.00 4.96 10.33
N VAL A 30 0.50 4.50 9.20
CA VAL A 30 0.70 3.13 8.71
C VAL A 30 1.18 3.23 7.29
N PHE A 31 2.39 2.73 7.02
CA PHE A 31 2.88 2.71 5.66
C PHE A 31 2.21 1.59 4.87
N THR A 32 1.67 1.94 3.71
CA THR A 32 0.92 1.02 2.87
C THR A 32 1.41 1.01 1.44
N ALA A 33 1.24 -0.12 0.77
CA ALA A 33 1.32 -0.22 -0.68
C ALA A 33 0.33 -1.27 -1.19
N CYS A 34 0.08 -1.26 -2.49
CA CYS A 34 -0.84 -2.19 -3.15
C CYS A 34 -0.14 -2.88 -4.31
N GLY A 35 -0.58 -4.09 -4.63
CA GLY A 35 -0.14 -4.80 -5.83
C GLY A 35 -1.18 -5.80 -6.30
N VAL A 36 -1.12 -6.18 -7.58
CA VAL A 36 -2.03 -7.17 -8.16
C VAL A 36 -1.48 -8.59 -7.97
N GLY A 37 -2.33 -9.52 -7.56
CA GLY A 37 -2.01 -10.93 -7.37
C GLY A 37 -2.95 -11.65 -6.43
N ARG A 38 -2.56 -12.83 -5.96
CA ARG A 38 -3.33 -13.66 -5.02
C ARG A 38 -2.43 -14.27 -3.96
N VAL A 39 -2.99 -14.58 -2.80
CA VAL A 39 -2.27 -15.36 -1.77
C VAL A 39 -2.82 -16.78 -1.81
N GLU A 40 -1.99 -17.75 -2.21
CA GLU A 40 -2.36 -19.17 -2.21
C GLU A 40 -1.55 -19.92 -1.17
N LYS A 41 -2.22 -20.49 -0.16
CA LYS A 41 -1.59 -21.34 0.87
C LYS A 41 -0.37 -20.71 1.58
N GLY A 42 -0.35 -19.38 1.71
CA GLY A 42 0.75 -18.65 2.32
C GLY A 42 1.76 -18.07 1.33
N ASP A 43 1.72 -18.48 0.06
CA ASP A 43 2.58 -17.93 -0.99
C ASP A 43 1.85 -16.85 -1.78
N ALA A 44 2.45 -15.65 -1.82
CA ALA A 44 1.96 -14.55 -2.63
C ALA A 44 2.34 -14.77 -4.11
N ARG A 45 1.35 -15.11 -4.95
CA ARG A 45 1.49 -15.11 -6.41
C ARG A 45 1.09 -13.75 -6.94
N ILE A 46 2.05 -12.84 -6.93
CA ILE A 46 1.88 -11.45 -7.32
C ILE A 46 2.56 -11.15 -8.66
N THR A 47 2.10 -10.11 -9.35
CA THR A 47 2.74 -9.66 -10.59
C THR A 47 4.17 -9.17 -10.31
N GLN A 48 5.00 -9.09 -11.35
CA GLN A 48 6.36 -8.57 -11.21
C GLN A 48 6.37 -7.15 -10.64
N ALA A 49 5.47 -6.28 -11.10
CA ALA A 49 5.32 -4.92 -10.56
C ALA A 49 4.93 -4.94 -9.08
N ALA A 50 3.99 -5.80 -8.68
CA ALA A 50 3.60 -5.95 -7.28
C ALA A 50 4.74 -6.47 -6.40
N GLN A 51 5.55 -7.40 -6.91
CA GLN A 51 6.73 -7.91 -6.20
C GLN A 51 7.78 -6.81 -6.00
N ALA A 52 8.02 -5.99 -7.03
CA ALA A 52 8.95 -4.87 -6.95
C ALA A 52 8.47 -3.82 -5.94
N THR A 53 7.18 -3.46 -5.96
CA THR A 53 6.56 -2.57 -4.96
C THR A 53 6.65 -3.13 -3.54
N LEU A 54 6.43 -4.44 -3.35
CA LEU A 54 6.56 -5.09 -2.04
C LEU A 54 8.01 -5.02 -1.54
N ASN A 55 8.99 -5.27 -2.41
CA ASN A 55 10.41 -5.17 -2.07
C ASN A 55 10.80 -3.74 -1.72
N ALA A 56 10.29 -2.73 -2.44
CA ALA A 56 10.50 -1.33 -2.10
C ALA A 56 9.89 -0.97 -0.74
N LEU A 57 8.69 -1.49 -0.43
CA LEU A 57 8.05 -1.26 0.86
C LEU A 57 8.85 -1.92 2.00
N LEU A 58 9.34 -3.13 1.78
CA LEU A 58 10.24 -3.86 2.68
C LEU A 58 11.51 -3.06 2.98
N ALA A 59 12.20 -2.61 1.93
CA ALA A 59 13.42 -1.82 2.07
C ALA A 59 13.16 -0.49 2.79
N TYR A 60 12.04 0.16 2.50
CA TYR A 60 11.62 1.36 3.21
C TYR A 60 11.36 1.08 4.70
N ALA A 61 10.60 0.01 4.99
CA ALA A 61 10.27 -0.40 6.34
C ALA A 61 11.52 -0.71 7.17
N GLU A 62 12.49 -1.42 6.60
CA GLU A 62 13.77 -1.71 7.26
C GLU A 62 14.55 -0.44 7.60
N ASN A 63 14.68 0.49 6.64
CA ASN A 63 15.36 1.77 6.85
C ASN A 63 14.64 2.67 7.88
N ALA A 64 13.32 2.57 7.97
CA ALA A 64 12.49 3.30 8.93
C ALA A 64 12.39 2.63 10.31
N GLY A 65 12.98 1.43 10.50
CA GLY A 65 12.93 0.69 11.76
C GLY A 65 11.58 0.01 12.04
N LEU A 66 10.81 -0.31 11.00
CA LEU A 66 9.51 -0.97 11.07
C LEU A 66 9.70 -2.50 10.99
N GLY A 67 9.01 -3.24 11.87
CA GLY A 67 9.40 -4.62 12.19
C GLY A 67 8.53 -5.71 11.59
N ARG A 68 7.32 -5.40 11.10
CA ARG A 68 6.40 -6.42 10.58
C ARG A 68 5.61 -5.94 9.39
N ILE A 69 5.39 -6.85 8.44
CA ILE A 69 4.55 -6.63 7.26
C ILE A 69 3.31 -7.49 7.36
N HIS A 70 2.16 -6.87 7.13
CA HIS A 70 0.88 -7.54 6.96
C HIS A 70 0.55 -7.66 5.48
N LEU A 71 0.47 -8.89 4.98
CA LEU A 71 -0.08 -9.15 3.65
C LEU A 71 -1.60 -9.32 3.78
N VAL A 72 -2.36 -8.44 3.12
CA VAL A 72 -3.82 -8.44 3.20
C VAL A 72 -4.41 -8.68 1.83
N GLU A 73 -4.99 -9.85 1.62
CA GLU A 73 -5.66 -10.17 0.37
C GLU A 73 -7.03 -9.46 0.29
N ILE A 74 -7.27 -8.81 -0.85
CA ILE A 74 -8.55 -8.23 -1.23
C ILE A 74 -9.01 -8.93 -2.51
N ALA A 75 -10.04 -9.78 -2.35
CA ALA A 75 -10.52 -10.62 -3.44
C ALA A 75 -11.48 -9.92 -4.39
N THR A 76 -12.20 -8.89 -3.94
CA THR A 76 -13.26 -8.20 -4.68
C THR A 76 -13.33 -6.72 -4.32
N THR A 77 -13.89 -5.91 -5.23
CA THR A 77 -14.08 -4.46 -5.03
C THR A 77 -15.00 -4.17 -3.84
N VAL A 78 -16.05 -4.98 -3.65
CA VAL A 78 -16.99 -4.90 -2.52
C VAL A 78 -16.29 -5.16 -1.18
N ALA A 79 -15.27 -6.02 -1.16
CA ALA A 79 -14.52 -6.30 0.07
C ALA A 79 -13.49 -5.21 0.41
N ALA A 80 -13.08 -4.38 -0.55
CA ALA A 80 -12.00 -3.40 -0.38
C ALA A 80 -12.23 -2.44 0.81
N PRO A 81 -13.41 -1.80 0.99
CA PRO A 81 -13.63 -0.88 2.11
C PRO A 81 -13.41 -1.52 3.48
N VAL A 82 -13.96 -2.74 3.67
CA VAL A 82 -13.87 -3.45 4.94
C VAL A 82 -12.46 -3.99 5.17
N ARG A 83 -11.81 -4.53 4.14
CA ARG A 83 -10.45 -5.09 4.25
C ARG A 83 -9.41 -4.02 4.55
N VAL A 84 -9.45 -2.89 3.83
CA VAL A 84 -8.55 -1.75 4.08
C VAL A 84 -8.75 -1.22 5.49
N ARG A 85 -10.00 -0.98 5.92
CA ARG A 85 -10.28 -0.49 7.27
C ARG A 85 -9.74 -1.44 8.35
N LYS A 86 -10.08 -2.73 8.29
CA LYS A 86 -9.64 -3.71 9.29
C LYS A 86 -8.13 -3.87 9.34
N ALA A 87 -7.45 -3.81 8.20
CA ALA A 87 -6.00 -3.88 8.15
C ALA A 87 -5.35 -2.69 8.83
N LEU A 88 -5.84 -1.48 8.54
CA LEU A 88 -5.37 -0.27 9.19
C LEU A 88 -5.68 -0.26 10.69
N GLU A 89 -6.86 -0.73 11.11
CA GLU A 89 -7.22 -0.87 12.54
C GLU A 89 -6.27 -1.84 13.26
N ALA A 90 -5.93 -2.97 12.64
CA ALA A 90 -5.07 -4.00 13.24
C ALA A 90 -3.58 -3.64 13.27
N ALA A 91 -3.09 -2.89 12.28
CA ALA A 91 -1.69 -2.48 12.21
C ALA A 91 -1.34 -1.48 13.32
N ASN A 92 -0.20 -1.67 13.98
CA ASN A 92 0.38 -0.67 14.88
C ASN A 92 1.35 0.27 14.14
N ASP A 93 1.94 1.22 14.87
CA ASP A 93 2.87 2.25 14.40
C ASP A 93 4.24 1.71 13.93
N LYS A 94 4.56 0.44 14.22
CA LYS A 94 5.79 -0.24 13.80
C LYS A 94 5.56 -1.26 12.68
N GLU A 95 4.35 -1.28 12.14
CA GLU A 95 3.93 -2.26 11.14
C GLU A 95 3.56 -1.57 9.83
N VAL A 96 3.75 -2.30 8.74
CA VAL A 96 3.36 -1.85 7.40
C VAL A 96 2.38 -2.84 6.79
N VAL A 97 1.57 -2.36 5.85
CA VAL A 97 0.52 -3.17 5.22
C VAL A 97 0.74 -3.21 3.71
N PHE A 98 0.77 -4.40 3.15
CA PHE A 98 0.74 -4.59 1.70
C PHE A 98 -0.58 -5.25 1.30
N PHE A 99 -1.37 -4.56 0.47
CA PHE A 99 -2.64 -5.06 -0.03
C PHE A 99 -2.42 -5.84 -1.32
N VAL A 100 -2.73 -7.14 -1.27
CA VAL A 100 -2.70 -8.04 -2.43
C VAL A 100 -4.08 -8.04 -3.08
N CYS A 101 -4.23 -7.32 -4.17
CA CYS A 101 -5.49 -7.13 -4.88
C CYS A 101 -5.64 -8.16 -5.99
N ARG A 102 -6.75 -8.91 -6.03
CA ARG A 102 -6.92 -10.04 -6.95
C ARG A 102 -6.81 -9.68 -8.44
N GLN A 103 -7.19 -8.47 -8.79
CA GLN A 103 -7.28 -7.96 -10.15
C GLN A 103 -7.19 -6.43 -10.15
N PRO A 104 -6.92 -5.78 -11.30
CA PRO A 104 -6.69 -4.34 -11.38
C PRO A 104 -7.83 -3.46 -10.85
N ASP A 105 -9.09 -3.81 -11.10
CA ASP A 105 -10.25 -3.07 -10.56
C ASP A 105 -10.32 -3.12 -9.03
N VAL A 106 -9.85 -4.21 -8.41
CA VAL A 106 -9.75 -4.32 -6.96
C VAL A 106 -8.61 -3.46 -6.41
N TYR A 107 -7.51 -3.35 -7.17
CA TYR A 107 -6.42 -2.43 -6.84
C TYR A 107 -6.93 -0.98 -6.83
N ASP A 108 -7.66 -0.56 -7.86
CA ASP A 108 -8.23 0.79 -7.94
C ASP A 108 -9.20 1.06 -6.78
N ALA A 109 -10.06 0.08 -6.46
CA ALA A 109 -10.95 0.17 -5.31
C ALA A 109 -10.19 0.31 -3.99
N ALA A 110 -9.08 -0.42 -3.79
CA ALA A 110 -8.25 -0.31 -2.60
C ALA A 110 -7.56 1.06 -2.49
N ILE A 111 -7.00 1.57 -3.59
CA ILE A 111 -6.39 2.90 -3.65
C ILE A 111 -7.41 4.01 -3.34
N GLN A 112 -8.63 3.91 -3.88
CA GLN A 112 -9.72 4.83 -3.55
C GLN A 112 -10.03 4.83 -2.06
N GLN A 113 -10.03 3.66 -1.41
CA GLN A 113 -10.23 3.58 0.02
C GLN A 113 -9.10 4.26 0.79
N LEU A 114 -7.85 4.11 0.37
CA LEU A 114 -6.72 4.77 1.02
C LEU A 114 -6.78 6.31 0.98
N ASN A 115 -7.68 6.89 0.17
CA ASN A 115 -7.91 8.34 0.09
C ASN A 115 -6.57 9.07 -0.09
N VAL A 116 -5.90 8.80 -1.20
CA VAL A 116 -4.57 9.33 -1.48
C VAL A 116 -4.67 10.82 -1.81
N ASN A 117 -3.95 11.65 -1.06
CA ASN A 117 -3.68 13.02 -1.44
C ASN A 117 -2.55 13.00 -2.47
N TRP A 118 -2.90 13.17 -3.73
CA TRP A 118 -1.94 13.21 -4.83
C TRP A 118 -1.09 14.49 -4.86
N GLY A 119 -1.37 15.43 -3.95
CA GLY A 119 -0.93 16.81 -4.06
C GLY A 119 -1.69 17.48 -5.21
N SER A 120 -2.25 18.65 -4.96
CA SER A 120 -2.60 19.52 -6.07
C SER A 120 -1.30 19.77 -6.83
N THR A 121 -1.17 19.28 -8.06
CA THR A 121 -0.31 19.95 -9.03
C THR A 121 -0.74 21.41 -8.98
N PRO A 122 0.11 22.40 -8.65
CA PRO A 122 -0.27 23.77 -8.90
C PRO A 122 -0.53 23.84 -10.39
N ALA A 123 -1.78 24.07 -10.78
CA ALA A 123 -2.08 24.50 -12.13
C ALA A 123 -1.19 25.72 -12.35
N LEU A 124 -0.25 25.62 -13.29
CA LEU A 124 0.55 26.74 -13.76
C LEU A 124 -0.44 27.88 -14.06
N GLN A 125 -0.44 28.91 -13.22
CA GLN A 125 -0.96 30.23 -13.55
C GLN A 125 0.17 31.03 -14.19
#